data_AF-W9W6Z7-F1
#
_entry.id   AF-W9W6Z7-F1
#
_cell.length_a   1.000
_cell.length_b   1.000
_cell.length_c   1.000
_cell.angle_alpha   90.00
_cell.angle_beta   90.00
_cell.angle_gamma   90.00
#
_symmetry.space_group_name_H-M   'P 1'
#
loop_
_entity.id
_entity.type
_entity.pdbx_description
1 polymer ?
#
loop_
_entity_poly.entity_id
_entity_poly.type
_entity_poly.pdbx_seq_one_letter_code
_entity_poly.pdbx_strand_id
1 'polypeptide(L)'
;MTFQSDLEVECFRHFVNGFLPLLLLSTSHPGFQSDLVPEVVEMLLGFDGLRNAVLACGASHMHHLTGSSQMNEAGIRYYARAVSSINRTLTRIDWSRDDFNDALLQAIILLYIHGVFNVDTNKDIAKHVAGATQLMKLRNAHSRRPPMPRPIHRIIWESILYQIFRQTANRPFAVEFQPDFEFCAKAQETLQSLTFPEASPADNSPVIGFPLSLQKLMIEIVQLCKSPAKPSADFGRLSEEMQYWENSILEEEHCVKEEGKWSTKKPSERARMFHQHSTSLHVLAASLLLDWVMRSHEVCDMDSPLPPTGDSWQVRRGLAILRCAQANEEWSRCYLGSWPTVIFGYAVDKSEDIALVRRDLEQRYQNICSGEELLFLEELEYVWHLRGIPLQKRNT
;
A
#
# COMPACT_ATOMS: atom_id res chain seq x y z
N MET A 1 30.71 -3.32 -6.82
CA MET A 1 29.65 -3.09 -7.82
C MET A 1 30.22 -2.24 -8.94
N THR A 2 30.04 -2.62 -10.20
CA THR A 2 30.55 -1.83 -11.35
C THR A 2 29.36 -1.45 -12.24
N PHE A 3 29.08 -0.16 -12.35
CA PHE A 3 28.08 0.37 -13.27
C PHE A 3 28.64 0.41 -14.69
N GLN A 4 27.79 0.11 -15.66
CA GLN A 4 28.17 0.00 -17.08
C GLN A 4 27.97 1.31 -17.86
N SER A 5 27.27 2.28 -17.28
CA SER A 5 27.03 3.59 -17.91
C SER A 5 26.67 4.67 -16.88
N ASP A 6 26.79 5.93 -17.29
CA ASP A 6 26.36 7.08 -16.47
C ASP A 6 24.86 7.03 -16.16
N LEU A 7 24.05 6.50 -17.08
CA LEU A 7 22.61 6.28 -16.88
C LEU A 7 22.35 5.35 -15.68
N GLU A 8 23.11 4.26 -15.55
CA GLU A 8 22.95 3.35 -14.40
C GLU A 8 23.31 4.03 -13.08
N VAL A 9 24.35 4.88 -13.08
CA VAL A 9 24.77 5.64 -11.90
C VAL A 9 23.67 6.64 -11.51
N GLU A 10 23.07 7.33 -12.48
CA GLU A 10 21.99 8.27 -12.26
C GLU A 10 20.74 7.59 -11.69
N CYS A 11 20.27 6.51 -12.33
CA CYS A 11 19.13 5.73 -11.85
C CYS A 11 19.35 5.19 -10.44
N PHE A 12 20.54 4.66 -10.14
CA PHE A 12 20.86 4.16 -8.80
C PHE A 12 20.88 5.28 -7.76
N ARG A 13 21.53 6.42 -8.07
CA ARG A 13 21.56 7.59 -7.18
C ARG A 13 20.16 8.09 -6.88
N HIS A 14 19.30 8.15 -7.89
CA HIS A 14 17.90 8.55 -7.71
C HIS A 14 17.10 7.52 -6.91
N PHE A 15 17.33 6.23 -7.13
CA PHE A 15 16.71 5.19 -6.33
C PHE A 15 17.02 5.37 -4.84
N VAL A 16 18.29 5.54 -4.47
CA VAL A 16 18.69 5.65 -3.05
C VAL A 16 18.16 6.94 -2.41
N ASN A 17 18.28 8.08 -3.10
CA ASN A 17 17.99 9.39 -2.48
C ASN A 17 16.55 9.87 -2.66
N GLY A 18 15.88 9.42 -3.72
CA GLY A 18 14.54 9.90 -4.10
C GLY A 18 13.46 8.85 -3.92
N PHE A 19 13.71 7.59 -4.33
CA PHE A 19 12.67 6.56 -4.37
C PHE A 19 12.58 5.74 -3.08
N LEU A 20 13.71 5.23 -2.59
CA LEU A 20 13.78 4.34 -1.43
C LEU A 20 13.15 4.94 -0.16
N PRO A 21 13.30 6.24 0.14
CA PRO A 21 12.61 6.86 1.29
C PRO A 21 11.08 6.78 1.23
N LEU A 22 10.49 6.64 0.03
CA LEU A 22 9.04 6.53 -0.16
C LEU A 22 8.49 5.13 0.16
N LEU A 23 9.37 4.13 0.29
CA LEU A 23 8.96 2.73 0.47
C LEU A 23 8.66 2.37 1.92
N LEU A 24 9.13 3.18 2.89
CA LEU A 24 8.82 3.01 4.30
C LEU A 24 8.09 4.24 4.84
N LEU A 25 7.28 4.03 5.87
CA LEU A 25 6.59 5.09 6.56
C LEU A 25 7.59 5.97 7.32
N SER A 26 7.53 7.28 7.09
CA SER A 26 8.35 8.29 7.76
C SER A 26 8.16 8.33 9.29
N THR A 27 7.05 7.78 9.77
CA THR A 27 6.68 7.70 11.19
C THR A 27 7.19 6.45 11.89
N SER A 28 7.78 5.50 11.14
CA SER A 28 8.36 4.28 11.71
C SER A 28 9.67 4.53 12.44
N HIS A 29 10.12 3.56 13.23
CA HIS A 29 11.37 3.64 13.98
C HIS A 29 12.55 3.93 13.02
N PRO A 30 13.39 4.93 13.29
CA PRO A 30 14.43 5.37 12.36
C PRO A 30 15.47 4.28 12.03
N GLY A 31 15.60 3.28 12.90
CA GLY A 31 16.45 2.10 12.68
C GLY A 31 16.11 1.32 11.40
N PHE A 32 14.84 1.34 10.94
CA PHE A 32 14.50 0.69 9.67
C PHE A 32 15.15 1.40 8.48
N GLN A 33 15.10 2.74 8.44
CA GLN A 33 15.69 3.52 7.35
C GLN A 33 17.23 3.50 7.40
N SER A 34 17.83 3.57 8.60
CA SER A 34 19.29 3.55 8.74
C SER A 34 19.90 2.25 8.23
N ASP A 35 19.22 1.14 8.42
CA ASP A 35 19.74 -0.20 8.11
C ASP A 35 19.37 -0.64 6.69
N LEU A 36 18.29 -0.12 6.12
CA LEU A 36 17.81 -0.51 4.79
C LEU A 36 18.82 -0.21 3.67
N VAL A 37 19.42 0.98 3.66
CA VAL A 37 20.36 1.36 2.58
C VAL A 37 21.60 0.47 2.56
N PRO A 38 22.35 0.29 3.68
CA PRO A 38 23.49 -0.63 3.73
C PRO A 38 23.13 -2.06 3.30
N GLU A 39 22.00 -2.58 3.80
CA GLU A 39 21.52 -3.93 3.49
C GLU A 39 21.23 -4.11 2.00
N VAL A 40 20.52 -3.16 1.38
CA VAL A 40 20.24 -3.21 -0.07
C VAL A 40 21.53 -3.13 -0.87
N VAL A 41 22.48 -2.27 -0.48
CA VAL A 41 23.78 -2.15 -1.15
C VAL A 41 24.60 -3.43 -1.04
N GLU A 42 24.59 -4.11 0.10
CA GLU A 42 25.25 -5.39 0.28
C GLU A 42 24.62 -6.47 -0.62
N MET A 43 23.29 -6.58 -0.62
CA MET A 43 22.55 -7.53 -1.46
C MET A 43 22.81 -7.31 -2.96
N LEU A 44 23.01 -6.07 -3.39
CA LEU A 44 23.35 -5.71 -4.78
C LEU A 44 24.69 -6.30 -5.25
N LEU A 45 25.62 -6.59 -4.33
CA LEU A 45 26.88 -7.26 -4.66
C LEU A 45 26.68 -8.74 -5.00
N GLY A 46 25.64 -9.37 -4.44
CA GLY A 46 25.37 -10.80 -4.59
C GLY A 46 24.41 -11.17 -5.71
N PHE A 47 23.57 -10.24 -6.19
CA PHE A 47 22.53 -10.57 -7.17
C PHE A 47 22.24 -9.47 -8.20
N ASP A 48 22.61 -9.73 -9.46
CA ASP A 48 22.36 -8.83 -10.60
C ASP A 48 20.86 -8.57 -10.87
N GLY A 49 19.96 -9.50 -10.50
CA GLY A 49 18.52 -9.29 -10.66
C GLY A 49 18.01 -8.15 -9.78
N LEU A 50 18.51 -8.05 -8.54
CA LEU A 50 18.21 -6.93 -7.64
C LEU A 50 18.76 -5.61 -8.21
N ARG A 51 19.96 -5.61 -8.79
CA ARG A 51 20.51 -4.42 -9.46
C ARG A 51 19.57 -3.90 -10.52
N ASN A 52 19.11 -4.77 -11.41
CA ASN A 52 18.18 -4.37 -12.46
C ASN A 52 16.84 -3.88 -11.89
N ALA A 53 16.31 -4.49 -10.82
CA ALA A 53 15.07 -4.03 -10.19
C ALA A 53 15.21 -2.62 -9.58
N VAL A 54 16.33 -2.36 -8.89
CA VAL A 54 16.69 -1.04 -8.35
C VAL A 54 16.77 0.03 -9.45
N LEU A 55 17.48 -0.28 -10.54
CA LEU A 55 17.62 0.63 -11.67
C LEU A 55 16.27 0.89 -12.36
N ALA A 56 15.41 -0.13 -12.46
CA ALA A 56 14.07 0.00 -13.01
C ALA A 56 13.22 0.98 -12.20
N CYS A 57 13.18 0.81 -10.87
CA CYS A 57 12.47 1.72 -9.97
C CYS A 57 13.00 3.15 -10.06
N GLY A 58 14.32 3.32 -10.04
CA GLY A 58 14.96 4.64 -10.16
C GLY A 58 14.58 5.34 -11.48
N ALA A 59 14.71 4.63 -12.61
CA ALA A 59 14.39 5.17 -13.93
C ALA A 59 12.90 5.54 -14.07
N SER A 60 11.99 4.64 -13.68
CA SER A 60 10.55 4.90 -13.76
C SER A 60 10.10 6.06 -12.86
N HIS A 61 10.68 6.20 -11.67
CA HIS A 61 10.38 7.36 -10.82
C HIS A 61 10.90 8.67 -11.41
N MET A 62 12.10 8.68 -11.99
CA MET A 62 12.62 9.85 -12.72
C MET A 62 11.76 10.20 -13.94
N HIS A 63 11.24 9.19 -14.66
CA HIS A 63 10.31 9.43 -15.77
C HIS A 63 9.10 10.24 -15.31
N HIS A 64 8.46 9.86 -14.20
CA HIS A 64 7.30 10.60 -13.69
C HIS A 64 7.65 12.02 -13.23
N LEU A 65 8.84 12.23 -12.67
CA LEU A 65 9.28 13.57 -12.24
C LEU A 65 9.66 14.49 -13.40
N THR A 66 10.19 13.95 -14.51
CA THR A 66 10.81 14.73 -15.59
C THR A 66 10.05 14.69 -16.91
N GLY A 67 9.11 13.76 -17.07
CA GLY A 67 8.46 13.46 -18.35
C GLY A 67 9.39 12.78 -19.38
N SER A 68 10.60 12.36 -19.00
CA SER A 68 11.59 11.82 -19.93
C SER A 68 11.20 10.45 -20.46
N SER A 69 10.94 10.34 -21.77
CA SER A 69 10.64 9.06 -22.43
C SER A 69 11.81 8.08 -22.41
N GLN A 70 13.04 8.60 -22.46
CA GLN A 70 14.26 7.79 -22.34
C GLN A 70 14.33 7.07 -20.98
N MET A 71 13.90 7.75 -19.90
CA MET A 71 13.84 7.15 -18.57
C MET A 71 12.75 6.09 -18.47
N ASN A 72 11.61 6.27 -19.14
CA ASN A 72 10.58 5.21 -19.21
C ASN A 72 11.13 3.97 -19.91
N GLU A 73 11.75 4.14 -21.09
CA GLU A 73 12.31 3.03 -21.85
C GLU A 73 13.41 2.29 -21.06
N ALA A 74 14.27 3.04 -20.37
CA ALA A 74 15.28 2.47 -19.49
C ALA A 74 14.64 1.66 -18.35
N GLY A 75 13.61 2.20 -17.69
CA GLY A 75 12.86 1.54 -16.62
C GLY A 75 12.30 0.18 -17.05
N ILE A 76 11.58 0.16 -18.18
CA ILE A 76 11.01 -1.08 -18.75
C ILE A 76 12.10 -2.09 -19.13
N ARG A 77 13.22 -1.61 -19.71
CA ARG A 77 14.35 -2.47 -20.07
C ARG A 77 15.01 -3.12 -18.86
N TYR A 78 15.25 -2.36 -17.79
CA TYR A 78 15.81 -2.89 -16.55
C TYR A 78 14.82 -3.84 -15.87
N TYR A 79 13.52 -3.52 -15.87
CA TYR A 79 12.47 -4.43 -15.37
C TYR A 79 12.51 -5.79 -16.07
N ALA A 80 12.54 -5.81 -17.42
CA ALA A 80 12.59 -7.05 -18.19
C ALA A 80 13.87 -7.89 -17.90
N ARG A 81 15.01 -7.21 -17.70
CA ARG A 81 16.28 -7.87 -17.32
C ARG A 81 16.23 -8.46 -15.91
N ALA A 82 15.58 -7.77 -14.97
CA ALA A 82 15.38 -8.24 -13.61
C ALA A 82 14.51 -9.50 -13.59
N VAL A 83 13.35 -9.47 -14.27
CA VAL A 83 12.46 -10.63 -14.42
C VAL A 83 13.21 -11.83 -15.02
N SER A 84 13.96 -11.61 -16.10
CA SER A 84 14.76 -12.67 -16.74
C SER A 84 15.81 -13.27 -15.79
N SER A 85 16.48 -12.42 -14.99
CA SER A 85 17.47 -12.85 -14.02
C SER A 85 16.84 -13.65 -12.88
N ILE A 86 15.71 -13.19 -12.34
CA ILE A 86 14.92 -13.88 -11.31
C ILE A 86 14.49 -15.26 -11.80
N ASN A 87 13.87 -15.35 -12.98
CA ASN A 87 13.43 -16.63 -13.55
C ASN A 87 14.58 -17.63 -13.69
N ARG A 88 15.74 -17.18 -14.20
CA ARG A 88 16.93 -18.02 -14.27
C ARG A 88 17.43 -18.46 -12.89
N THR A 89 17.42 -17.56 -11.92
CA THR A 89 17.83 -17.85 -10.55
C THR A 89 16.90 -18.86 -9.87
N LEU A 90 15.58 -18.73 -10.05
CA LEU A 90 14.59 -19.66 -9.50
C LEU A 90 14.84 -21.11 -9.95
N THR A 91 15.32 -21.32 -11.18
CA THR A 91 15.66 -22.68 -11.68
C THR A 91 16.89 -23.31 -11.02
N ARG A 92 17.68 -22.54 -10.28
CA ARG A 92 18.98 -22.94 -9.73
C ARG A 92 19.09 -22.69 -8.23
N ILE A 93 17.98 -22.37 -7.58
CA ILE A 93 17.99 -21.94 -6.18
C ILE A 93 18.39 -23.11 -5.28
N ASP A 94 19.39 -22.87 -4.45
CA ASP A 94 19.82 -23.79 -3.41
C ASP A 94 19.22 -23.36 -2.08
N TRP A 95 18.12 -24.01 -1.71
CA TRP A 95 17.36 -23.73 -0.48
C TRP A 95 18.15 -23.98 0.81
N SER A 96 19.35 -24.58 0.73
CA SER A 96 20.22 -24.74 1.88
C SER A 96 21.06 -23.50 2.22
N ARG A 97 21.12 -22.48 1.34
CA ARG A 97 21.88 -21.24 1.53
C ARG A 97 20.92 -20.07 1.79
N ASP A 98 20.92 -19.56 3.03
CA ASP A 98 19.92 -18.59 3.51
C ASP A 98 20.05 -17.19 2.88
N ASP A 99 21.26 -16.62 2.78
CA ASP A 99 21.44 -15.18 2.52
C ASP A 99 21.12 -14.76 1.06
N PHE A 100 21.17 -15.71 0.12
CA PHE A 100 20.83 -15.46 -1.29
C PHE A 100 19.32 -15.28 -1.51
N ASN A 101 18.48 -15.77 -0.59
CA ASN A 101 17.03 -15.69 -0.68
C ASN A 101 16.52 -14.26 -0.44
N ASP A 102 17.20 -13.48 0.40
CA ASP A 102 16.78 -12.12 0.74
C ASP A 102 16.95 -11.16 -0.44
N ALA A 103 18.08 -11.25 -1.16
CA ALA A 103 18.31 -10.44 -2.36
C ALA A 103 17.30 -10.77 -3.48
N LEU A 104 16.94 -12.05 -3.61
CA LEU A 104 15.93 -12.50 -4.56
C LEU A 104 14.53 -11.98 -4.19
N LEU A 105 14.14 -12.13 -2.92
CA LEU A 105 12.87 -11.61 -2.39
C LEU A 105 12.80 -10.11 -2.58
N GLN A 106 13.85 -9.37 -2.22
CA GLN A 106 13.89 -7.93 -2.37
C GLN A 106 13.77 -7.48 -3.83
N ALA A 107 14.35 -8.24 -4.77
CA ALA A 107 14.19 -7.95 -6.18
C ALA A 107 12.73 -8.10 -6.62
N ILE A 108 12.04 -9.17 -6.20
CA ILE A 108 10.62 -9.39 -6.52
C ILE A 108 9.73 -8.33 -5.86
N ILE A 109 10.06 -7.91 -4.63
CA ILE A 109 9.39 -6.81 -3.94
C ILE A 109 9.48 -5.53 -4.76
N LEU A 110 10.67 -5.18 -5.21
CA LEU A 110 10.87 -4.01 -6.08
C LEU A 110 10.15 -4.15 -7.43
N LEU A 111 9.98 -5.36 -7.98
CA LEU A 111 9.22 -5.54 -9.23
C LEU A 111 7.73 -5.28 -9.09
N TYR A 112 7.08 -5.72 -8.00
CA TYR A 112 5.69 -5.37 -7.81
C TYR A 112 5.52 -3.89 -7.40
N ILE A 113 6.47 -3.33 -6.65
CA ILE A 113 6.48 -1.89 -6.35
C ILE A 113 6.66 -1.11 -7.66
N HIS A 114 7.52 -1.55 -8.57
CA HIS A 114 7.67 -0.94 -9.88
C HIS A 114 6.33 -0.88 -10.62
N GLY A 115 5.50 -1.93 -10.58
CA GLY A 115 4.16 -1.92 -11.17
C GLY A 115 3.16 -0.96 -10.50
N VAL A 116 3.38 -0.61 -9.23
CA VAL A 116 2.57 0.41 -8.53
C VAL A 116 2.88 1.80 -9.06
N PHE A 117 4.16 2.10 -9.26
CA PHE A 117 4.59 3.40 -9.76
C PHE A 117 4.45 3.53 -11.27
N ASN A 118 4.75 2.48 -12.03
CA ASN A 118 4.70 2.45 -13.49
C ASN A 118 3.56 1.54 -14.01
N VAL A 119 2.55 2.17 -14.60
CA VAL A 119 1.32 1.54 -15.13
C VAL A 119 1.61 0.47 -16.18
N ASP A 120 2.69 0.60 -16.96
CA ASP A 120 3.02 -0.35 -18.03
C ASP A 120 3.31 -1.77 -17.50
N THR A 121 3.68 -1.89 -16.22
CA THR A 121 4.00 -3.17 -15.57
C THR A 121 3.00 -3.56 -14.47
N ASN A 122 1.95 -2.76 -14.28
CA ASN A 122 0.95 -2.95 -13.21
C ASN A 122 0.27 -4.33 -13.26
N LYS A 123 0.02 -4.85 -14.47
CA LYS A 123 -0.63 -6.16 -14.68
C LYS A 123 0.19 -7.36 -14.17
N ASP A 124 1.48 -7.18 -13.90
CA ASP A 124 2.35 -8.24 -13.40
C ASP A 124 2.42 -8.29 -11.87
N ILE A 125 1.90 -7.28 -11.16
CA ILE A 125 1.96 -7.18 -9.69
C ILE A 125 1.46 -8.46 -9.03
N ALA A 126 0.27 -8.94 -9.39
CA ALA A 126 -0.33 -10.13 -8.78
C ALA A 126 0.57 -11.37 -8.90
N LYS A 127 1.28 -11.53 -10.03
CA LYS A 127 2.19 -12.66 -10.25
C LYS A 127 3.44 -12.55 -9.37
N HIS A 128 4.00 -11.35 -9.26
CA HIS A 128 5.15 -11.08 -8.39
C HIS A 128 4.83 -11.28 -6.92
N VAL A 129 3.64 -10.84 -6.47
CA VAL A 129 3.15 -11.09 -5.11
C VAL A 129 3.02 -12.58 -4.85
N ALA A 130 2.36 -13.33 -5.73
CA ALA A 130 2.23 -14.78 -5.60
C ALA A 130 3.60 -15.47 -5.56
N GLY A 131 4.55 -15.03 -6.39
CA GLY A 131 5.93 -15.50 -6.36
C GLY A 131 6.63 -15.23 -5.03
N ALA A 132 6.51 -14.01 -4.50
CA ALA A 132 7.08 -13.63 -3.20
C ALA A 132 6.48 -14.44 -2.05
N THR A 133 5.15 -14.62 -2.03
CA THR A 133 4.44 -15.47 -1.06
C THR A 133 4.96 -16.90 -1.09
N GLN A 134 5.07 -17.50 -2.27
CA GLN A 134 5.56 -18.88 -2.41
C GLN A 134 7.02 -19.01 -1.97
N LEU A 135 7.89 -18.06 -2.33
CA LEU A 135 9.29 -18.05 -1.90
C LEU A 135 9.41 -17.93 -0.39
N MET A 136 8.59 -17.09 0.25
CA MET A 136 8.56 -16.96 1.70
C MET A 136 8.09 -18.25 2.38
N LYS A 137 7.07 -18.92 1.85
CA LYS A 137 6.62 -20.23 2.35
C LYS A 137 7.75 -21.26 2.29
N LEU A 138 8.46 -21.35 1.17
CA LEU A 138 9.61 -22.24 1.00
C LEU A 138 10.75 -21.90 1.96
N ARG A 139 11.08 -20.62 2.11
CA ARG A 139 12.08 -20.15 3.08
C ARG A 139 11.73 -20.59 4.50
N ASN A 140 10.47 -20.42 4.91
CA ASN A 140 10.02 -20.80 6.25
C ASN A 140 10.00 -22.32 6.46
N ALA A 141 9.74 -23.10 5.40
CA ALA A 141 9.74 -24.56 5.47
C ALA A 141 11.16 -25.15 5.57
N HIS A 142 12.17 -24.47 5.01
CA HIS A 142 13.53 -24.99 4.89
C HIS A 142 14.56 -24.32 5.81
N SER A 143 14.34 -23.07 6.22
CA SER A 143 15.29 -22.36 7.08
C SER A 143 15.13 -22.76 8.54
N ARG A 144 16.27 -22.87 9.23
CA ARG A 144 16.32 -23.13 10.69
C ARG A 144 16.54 -21.85 11.50
N ARG A 145 16.72 -20.71 10.84
CA ARG A 145 16.95 -19.43 11.50
C ARG A 145 15.63 -18.85 12.03
N PRO A 146 15.68 -17.97 13.04
CA PRO A 146 14.54 -17.14 13.39
C PRO A 146 13.99 -16.42 12.14
N PRO A 147 12.68 -16.14 12.06
CA PRO A 147 12.07 -15.55 10.86
C PRO A 147 12.40 -14.06 10.65
N MET A 148 12.87 -13.36 11.69
CA MET A 148 13.20 -11.92 11.64
C MET A 148 14.47 -11.56 12.42
N PRO A 149 15.67 -12.06 12.03
CA PRO A 149 16.90 -11.80 12.78
C PRO A 149 17.48 -10.39 12.57
N ARG A 150 16.96 -9.64 11.59
CA ARG A 150 17.39 -8.28 11.21
C ARG A 150 16.17 -7.44 10.79
N PRO A 151 16.21 -6.09 10.91
CA PRO A 151 15.08 -5.22 10.56
C PRO A 151 14.55 -5.39 9.14
N ILE A 152 15.42 -5.68 8.16
CA ILE A 152 15.02 -5.90 6.76
C ILE A 152 13.99 -7.02 6.59
N HIS A 153 14.03 -8.07 7.43
CA HIS A 153 13.08 -9.17 7.31
C HIS A 153 11.67 -8.74 7.69
N ARG A 154 11.52 -7.81 8.64
CA ARG A 154 10.22 -7.23 8.97
C ARG A 154 9.69 -6.41 7.80
N ILE A 155 10.55 -5.61 7.16
CA ILE A 155 10.20 -4.87 5.94
C ILE A 155 9.73 -5.85 4.85
N ILE A 156 10.42 -6.97 4.63
CA ILE A 156 10.03 -8.01 3.65
C ILE A 156 8.65 -8.59 3.98
N TRP A 157 8.43 -8.99 5.23
CA TRP A 157 7.14 -9.55 5.68
C TRP A 157 5.99 -8.56 5.50
N GLU A 158 6.17 -7.33 6.01
CA GLU A 158 5.14 -6.30 5.89
C GLU A 158 4.91 -5.86 4.44
N SER A 159 5.96 -5.80 3.60
CA SER A 159 5.84 -5.46 2.18
C SER A 159 4.97 -6.46 1.42
N ILE A 160 5.19 -7.75 1.64
CA ILE A 160 4.41 -8.80 0.96
C ILE A 160 2.97 -8.80 1.48
N LEU A 161 2.79 -8.72 2.80
CA LEU A 161 1.47 -8.70 3.41
C LEU A 161 0.65 -7.47 3.02
N TYR A 162 1.28 -6.30 3.00
CA TYR A 162 0.65 -5.06 2.55
C TYR A 162 0.27 -5.12 1.06
N GLN A 163 1.12 -5.74 0.23
CA GLN A 163 0.78 -5.88 -1.18
C GLN A 163 -0.35 -6.89 -1.42
N ILE A 164 -0.43 -7.98 -0.64
CA ILE A 164 -1.60 -8.88 -0.64
C ILE A 164 -2.87 -8.11 -0.29
N PHE A 165 -2.82 -7.27 0.75
CA PHE A 165 -3.93 -6.39 1.11
C PHE A 165 -4.31 -5.49 -0.07
N ARG A 166 -3.37 -4.75 -0.68
CA ARG A 166 -3.67 -3.84 -1.79
C ARG A 166 -4.27 -4.54 -3.00
N GLN A 167 -3.70 -5.67 -3.42
CA GLN A 167 -4.26 -6.46 -4.53
C GLN A 167 -5.66 -7.00 -4.23
N THR A 168 -5.95 -7.26 -2.95
CA THR A 168 -7.28 -7.68 -2.53
C THR A 168 -8.24 -6.50 -2.47
N ALA A 169 -7.82 -5.38 -1.86
CA ALA A 169 -8.68 -4.32 -1.36
C ALA A 169 -8.91 -3.16 -2.33
N ASN A 170 -7.95 -2.88 -3.23
CA ASN A 170 -7.99 -1.72 -4.12
C ASN A 170 -9.20 -1.71 -5.08
N ARG A 171 -9.69 -2.89 -5.47
CA ARG A 171 -10.93 -3.05 -6.25
C ARG A 171 -11.87 -3.99 -5.50
N PRO A 172 -12.64 -3.47 -4.52
CA PRO A 172 -13.45 -4.31 -3.65
C PRO A 172 -14.58 -5.03 -4.39
N PHE A 173 -14.95 -4.56 -5.59
CA PHE A 173 -16.02 -5.13 -6.41
C PHE A 173 -15.50 -5.99 -7.59
N ALA A 174 -14.18 -6.22 -7.70
CA ALA A 174 -13.58 -7.01 -8.77
C ALA A 174 -12.84 -8.24 -8.23
N VAL A 175 -13.08 -9.41 -8.83
CA VAL A 175 -12.46 -10.68 -8.47
C VAL A 175 -11.16 -10.89 -9.25
N GLU A 176 -10.15 -10.05 -8.99
CA GLU A 176 -8.86 -10.09 -9.71
C GLU A 176 -7.77 -10.86 -8.95
N PHE A 177 -7.86 -10.93 -7.63
CA PHE A 177 -6.83 -11.53 -6.76
C PHE A 177 -7.46 -12.22 -5.55
N GLN A 178 -6.92 -13.39 -5.20
CA GLN A 178 -7.33 -14.17 -4.04
C GLN A 178 -6.19 -14.20 -3.01
N PRO A 179 -6.43 -13.71 -1.77
CA PRO A 179 -5.41 -13.69 -0.74
C PRO A 179 -5.08 -15.09 -0.24
N ASP A 180 -3.80 -15.35 -0.01
CA ASP A 180 -3.32 -16.57 0.63
C ASP A 180 -3.50 -16.45 2.15
N PHE A 181 -4.67 -16.85 2.66
CA PHE A 181 -5.02 -16.72 4.08
C PHE A 181 -4.08 -17.47 5.02
N GLU A 182 -3.52 -18.60 4.58
CA GLU A 182 -2.53 -19.36 5.36
C GLU A 182 -1.25 -18.53 5.53
N PHE A 183 -0.74 -17.93 4.45
CA PHE A 183 0.39 -17.02 4.53
C PHE A 183 0.08 -15.80 5.40
N CYS A 184 -1.08 -15.18 5.24
CA CYS A 184 -1.49 -14.03 6.05
C CYS A 184 -1.49 -14.37 7.54
N ALA A 185 -2.08 -15.50 7.93
CA ALA A 185 -2.08 -15.94 9.32
C ALA A 185 -0.65 -16.16 9.86
N LYS A 186 0.23 -16.76 9.06
CA LYS A 186 1.63 -16.97 9.46
C LYS A 186 2.41 -15.66 9.58
N ALA A 187 2.17 -14.71 8.68
CA ALA A 187 2.77 -13.39 8.71
C ALA A 187 2.34 -12.65 9.98
N GLN A 188 1.05 -12.70 10.33
CA GLN A 188 0.53 -12.10 11.56
C GLN A 188 1.18 -12.67 12.82
N GLU A 189 1.26 -14.00 12.92
CA GLU A 189 1.95 -14.67 14.04
C GLU A 189 3.41 -14.20 14.15
N THR A 190 4.11 -14.16 13.00
CA THR A 190 5.52 -13.77 12.94
C THR A 190 5.72 -12.31 13.37
N LEU A 191 4.88 -11.41 12.87
CA LEU A 191 4.99 -9.96 13.09
C LEU A 191 4.52 -9.50 14.49
N GLN A 192 4.01 -10.40 15.34
CA GLN A 192 3.75 -10.09 16.76
C GLN A 192 5.01 -9.70 17.52
N SER A 193 6.17 -10.23 17.13
CA SER A 193 7.45 -9.88 17.73
C SER A 193 7.90 -8.49 17.27
N LEU A 194 8.22 -7.61 18.23
CA LEU A 194 8.77 -6.29 17.93
C LEU A 194 10.23 -6.39 17.49
N THR A 195 10.61 -5.64 16.46
CA THR A 195 12.01 -5.51 16.01
C THR A 195 12.80 -4.61 16.96
N PHE A 196 12.15 -3.55 17.43
CA PHE A 196 12.66 -2.58 18.40
C PHE A 196 11.77 -2.67 19.67
N PRO A 197 12.14 -3.50 20.67
CA PRO A 197 11.31 -3.76 21.85
C PRO A 197 10.99 -2.54 22.70
N GLU A 198 11.84 -1.51 22.63
CA GLU A 198 11.70 -0.23 23.32
C GLU A 198 10.70 0.73 22.65
N ALA A 199 10.32 0.46 21.40
CA ALA A 199 9.46 1.32 20.60
C ALA A 199 8.01 0.79 20.56
N SER A 200 7.06 1.65 20.18
CA SER A 200 5.65 1.24 20.11
C SER A 200 5.39 0.24 18.98
N PRO A 201 4.26 -0.49 18.99
CA PRO A 201 3.86 -1.32 17.86
C PRO A 201 3.72 -0.55 16.54
N ALA A 202 3.31 0.73 16.60
CA ALA A 202 3.19 1.59 15.44
C ALA A 202 4.56 1.96 14.86
N ASP A 203 5.53 2.33 15.72
CA ASP A 203 6.91 2.61 15.30
C ASP A 203 7.56 1.36 14.68
N ASN A 204 7.15 0.18 15.15
CA ASN A 204 7.62 -1.08 14.64
C ASN A 204 7.00 -1.47 13.29
N SER A 205 6.02 -0.74 12.74
CA SER A 205 5.40 -1.07 11.45
C SER A 205 5.90 -0.17 10.32
N PRO A 206 7.04 -0.49 9.67
CA PRO A 206 7.64 0.36 8.66
C PRO A 206 6.87 0.39 7.34
N VAL A 207 5.94 -0.55 7.09
CA VAL A 207 5.20 -0.59 5.82
C VAL A 207 3.69 -0.52 6.01
N ILE A 208 3.10 -1.31 6.92
CA ILE A 208 1.63 -1.39 7.04
C ILE A 208 1.06 -0.18 7.78
N GLY A 209 1.68 0.26 8.88
CA GLY A 209 1.35 1.50 9.59
C GLY A 209 0.06 1.50 10.41
N PHE A 210 -0.73 0.42 10.36
CA PHE A 210 -1.95 0.20 11.15
C PHE A 210 -2.00 -1.24 11.69
N PRO A 211 -2.84 -1.53 12.70
CA PRO A 211 -2.88 -2.85 13.35
C PRO A 211 -3.16 -4.00 12.39
N LEU A 212 -2.43 -5.11 12.53
CA LEU A 212 -2.58 -6.30 11.66
C LEU A 212 -3.95 -6.97 11.79
N SER A 213 -4.58 -6.89 12.97
CA SER A 213 -5.95 -7.36 13.18
C SER A 213 -6.96 -6.56 12.35
N LEU A 214 -6.79 -5.22 12.28
CA LEU A 214 -7.59 -4.37 11.40
C LEU A 214 -7.35 -4.74 9.92
N GLN A 215 -6.11 -4.97 9.50
CA GLN A 215 -5.81 -5.41 8.14
C GLN A 215 -6.57 -6.68 7.74
N LYS A 216 -6.56 -7.69 8.62
CA LYS A 216 -7.30 -8.94 8.39
C LYS A 216 -8.80 -8.70 8.29
N LEU A 217 -9.36 -7.92 9.20
CA LEU A 217 -10.78 -7.56 9.16
C LEU A 217 -11.14 -6.90 7.82
N MET A 218 -10.33 -5.96 7.33
CA MET A 218 -10.54 -5.31 6.03
C MET A 218 -10.49 -6.31 4.87
N ILE A 219 -9.55 -7.25 4.87
CA ILE A 219 -9.47 -8.30 3.84
C ILE A 219 -10.74 -9.16 3.86
N GLU A 220 -11.20 -9.59 5.04
CA GLU A 220 -12.41 -10.40 5.19
C GLU A 220 -13.65 -9.66 4.69
N ILE A 221 -13.82 -8.38 5.04
CA ILE A 221 -14.93 -7.55 4.55
C ILE A 221 -14.91 -7.39 3.04
N VAL A 222 -13.74 -7.10 2.46
CA VAL A 222 -13.62 -6.96 1.00
C VAL A 222 -13.93 -8.28 0.29
N GLN A 223 -13.53 -9.42 0.84
CA GLN A 223 -13.86 -10.71 0.23
C GLN A 223 -15.37 -10.99 0.22
N LEU A 224 -16.11 -10.49 1.21
CA LEU A 224 -17.57 -10.52 1.18
C LEU A 224 -18.15 -9.64 0.08
N CYS A 225 -17.57 -8.45 -0.17
CA CYS A 225 -17.96 -7.59 -1.29
C CYS A 225 -17.84 -8.30 -2.66
N LYS A 226 -16.86 -9.20 -2.79
CA LYS A 226 -16.57 -9.97 -4.02
C LYS A 226 -17.44 -11.21 -4.19
N SER A 227 -18.09 -11.66 -3.12
CA SER A 227 -18.88 -12.90 -3.10
C SER A 227 -20.28 -12.64 -2.55
N PRO A 228 -21.14 -11.88 -3.26
CA PRO A 228 -22.47 -11.48 -2.78
C PRO A 228 -23.47 -12.64 -2.66
N ALA A 229 -23.05 -13.88 -2.91
CA ALA A 229 -23.98 -14.98 -3.19
C ALA A 229 -24.62 -15.64 -1.96
N LYS A 230 -24.15 -15.42 -0.72
CA LYS A 230 -24.83 -15.91 0.50
C LYS A 230 -24.47 -15.09 1.75
N PRO A 231 -25.42 -14.85 2.67
CA PRO A 231 -25.08 -14.40 4.00
C PRO A 231 -24.19 -15.43 4.68
N SER A 232 -22.96 -15.05 5.00
CA SER A 232 -22.07 -15.90 5.77
C SER A 232 -22.51 -15.84 7.23
N ALA A 233 -22.33 -16.94 7.97
CA ALA A 233 -22.48 -16.94 9.43
C ALA A 233 -21.52 -15.96 10.13
N ASP A 234 -20.60 -15.35 9.37
CA ASP A 234 -19.54 -14.47 9.85
C ASP A 234 -19.98 -13.00 10.00
N PHE A 235 -21.16 -12.58 9.50
CA PHE A 235 -21.58 -11.18 9.62
C PHE A 235 -21.64 -10.68 11.06
N GLY A 236 -22.23 -11.46 11.98
CA GLY A 236 -22.30 -11.07 13.39
C GLY A 236 -20.92 -10.84 14.00
N ARG A 237 -19.98 -11.77 13.73
CA ARG A 237 -18.58 -11.63 14.17
C ARG A 237 -17.92 -10.38 13.60
N LEU A 238 -18.06 -10.14 12.29
CA LEU A 238 -17.44 -9.00 11.62
C LEU A 238 -18.03 -7.66 12.08
N SER A 239 -19.34 -7.60 12.33
CA SER A 239 -19.99 -6.41 12.89
C SER A 239 -19.51 -6.12 14.32
N GLU A 240 -19.40 -7.14 15.17
CA GLU A 240 -18.86 -6.98 16.53
C GLU A 240 -17.40 -6.51 16.51
N GLU A 241 -16.58 -7.12 15.65
CA GLU A 241 -15.16 -6.74 15.50
C GLU A 241 -15.01 -5.34 14.90
N MET A 242 -15.87 -4.95 13.95
CA MET A 242 -15.92 -3.59 13.41
C MET A 242 -16.35 -2.58 14.47
N GLN A 243 -17.36 -2.88 15.28
CA GLN A 243 -17.83 -1.99 16.34
C GLN A 243 -16.71 -1.70 17.36
N TYR A 244 -15.88 -2.70 17.69
CA TYR A 244 -14.68 -2.48 18.50
C TYR A 244 -13.76 -1.43 17.89
N TRP A 245 -13.52 -1.49 16.58
CA TRP A 245 -12.67 -0.52 15.88
C TRP A 245 -13.33 0.86 15.75
N GLU A 246 -14.62 0.93 15.48
CA GLU A 246 -15.36 2.19 15.40
C GLU A 246 -15.28 2.96 16.72
N ASN A 247 -15.37 2.26 17.85
CA ASN A 247 -15.20 2.85 19.18
C ASN A 247 -13.80 3.41 19.46
N SER A 248 -12.80 3.09 18.60
CA SER A 248 -11.44 3.63 18.70
C SER A 248 -11.21 4.91 17.89
N ILE A 249 -12.20 5.33 17.08
CA ILE A 249 -12.11 6.54 16.24
C ILE A 249 -12.14 7.79 17.13
N LEU A 250 -11.25 8.75 16.84
CA LEU A 250 -11.20 10.03 17.55
C LEU A 250 -12.46 10.88 17.31
N GLU A 251 -12.88 11.62 18.33
CA GLU A 251 -13.95 12.62 18.22
C GLU A 251 -13.58 13.79 17.28
N GLU A 252 -14.60 14.44 16.71
CA GLU A 252 -14.48 15.44 15.63
C GLU A 252 -13.59 16.65 15.96
N GLU A 253 -13.44 17.00 17.25
CA GLU A 253 -12.77 18.22 17.69
C GLU A 253 -11.25 18.26 17.48
N HIS A 254 -10.61 17.13 17.16
CA HIS A 254 -9.15 17.03 17.03
C HIS A 254 -8.58 17.80 15.83
N CYS A 255 -9.35 17.96 14.74
CA CYS A 255 -8.86 18.62 13.53
C CYS A 255 -8.93 20.16 13.63
N VAL A 256 -9.90 20.69 14.37
CA VAL A 256 -10.21 22.14 14.43
C VAL A 256 -9.36 22.89 15.46
N LYS A 257 -8.99 22.23 16.58
CA LYS A 257 -8.33 22.92 17.72
C LYS A 257 -6.82 23.13 17.56
N GLU A 258 -6.18 22.58 16.54
CA GLU A 258 -4.71 22.48 16.48
C GLU A 258 -4.03 23.13 15.26
N GLU A 259 -4.78 23.78 14.35
CA GLU A 259 -4.28 24.33 13.08
C GLU A 259 -3.12 25.35 13.25
N GLY A 260 -2.98 25.97 14.43
CA GLY A 260 -1.91 26.94 14.71
C GLY A 260 -0.61 26.39 15.32
N LYS A 261 -0.52 25.10 15.65
CA LYS A 261 0.63 24.54 16.41
C LYS A 261 1.41 23.42 15.70
N TRP A 262 0.97 22.98 14.53
CA TRP A 262 1.53 21.81 13.84
C TRP A 262 3.06 21.85 13.65
N SER A 263 3.60 22.96 13.13
CA SER A 263 5.04 23.13 12.87
C SER A 263 5.89 23.18 14.13
N THR A 264 5.27 23.37 15.30
CA THR A 264 5.95 23.42 16.61
C THR A 264 5.92 22.09 17.37
N LYS A 265 5.19 21.09 16.86
CA LYS A 265 5.05 19.78 17.51
C LYS A 265 6.29 18.92 17.33
N LYS A 266 6.55 18.07 18.34
CA LYS A 266 7.66 17.12 18.28
C LYS A 266 7.40 16.05 17.20
N PRO A 267 8.44 15.48 16.55
CA PRO A 267 8.27 14.41 15.57
C PRO A 267 7.41 13.24 16.06
N SER A 268 7.58 12.82 17.31
CA SER A 268 6.80 11.74 17.93
C SER A 268 5.31 12.06 18.08
N GLU A 269 4.96 13.33 18.33
CA GLU A 269 3.56 13.78 18.41
C GLU A 269 2.92 13.79 17.02
N ARG A 270 3.66 14.24 16.01
CA ARG A 270 3.22 14.21 14.60
C ARG A 270 2.99 12.78 14.12
N ALA A 271 3.93 11.88 14.40
CA ALA A 271 3.81 10.46 14.11
C ALA A 271 2.56 9.84 14.76
N ARG A 272 2.33 10.12 16.06
CA ARG A 272 1.15 9.62 16.78
C ARG A 272 -0.16 10.06 16.12
N MET A 273 -0.30 11.34 15.77
CA MET A 273 -1.52 11.84 15.12
C MET A 273 -1.70 11.27 13.72
N PHE A 274 -0.61 11.13 12.96
CA PHE A 274 -0.63 10.47 11.66
C PHE A 274 -1.21 9.06 11.79
N HIS A 275 -0.69 8.24 12.71
CA HIS A 275 -1.19 6.87 12.92
C HIS A 275 -2.65 6.84 13.35
N GLN A 276 -3.08 7.79 14.20
CA GLN A 276 -4.48 7.89 14.63
C GLN A 276 -5.44 8.23 13.48
N HIS A 277 -5.13 9.26 12.69
CA HIS A 277 -5.93 9.61 11.52
C HIS A 277 -5.91 8.53 10.45
N SER A 278 -4.73 7.95 10.18
CA SER A 278 -4.56 6.84 9.25
C SER A 278 -5.44 5.65 9.61
N THR A 279 -5.35 5.21 10.87
CA THR A 279 -6.15 4.09 11.38
C THR A 279 -7.63 4.42 11.30
N SER A 280 -8.03 5.63 11.72
CA SER A 280 -9.44 6.06 11.65
C SER A 280 -9.99 6.02 10.23
N LEU A 281 -9.23 6.49 9.23
CA LEU A 281 -9.64 6.44 7.82
C LEU A 281 -9.85 5.01 7.33
N HIS A 282 -8.94 4.09 7.68
CA HIS A 282 -9.07 2.68 7.34
C HIS A 282 -10.28 2.02 8.00
N VAL A 283 -10.53 2.31 9.29
CA VAL A 283 -11.72 1.82 10.01
C VAL A 283 -13.00 2.34 9.35
N LEU A 284 -13.07 3.64 9.07
CA LEU A 284 -14.24 4.27 8.45
C LEU A 284 -14.53 3.71 7.05
N ALA A 285 -13.49 3.49 6.24
CA ALA A 285 -13.63 2.89 4.92
C ALA A 285 -14.11 1.43 5.01
N ALA A 286 -13.54 0.65 5.93
CA ALA A 286 -13.93 -0.74 6.14
C ALA A 286 -15.36 -0.89 6.70
N SER A 287 -15.73 -0.03 7.65
CA SER A 287 -17.09 0.08 8.19
C SER A 287 -18.10 0.39 7.08
N LEU A 288 -17.78 1.36 6.22
CA LEU A 288 -18.63 1.72 5.09
C LEU A 288 -18.83 0.55 4.11
N LEU A 289 -17.77 -0.20 3.80
CA LEU A 289 -17.86 -1.39 2.96
C LEU A 289 -18.73 -2.49 3.60
N LEU A 290 -18.57 -2.73 4.91
CA LEU A 290 -19.38 -3.71 5.63
C LEU A 290 -20.86 -3.33 5.60
N ASP A 291 -21.18 -2.06 5.84
CA ASP A 291 -22.54 -1.52 5.74
C ASP A 291 -23.14 -1.75 4.34
N TRP A 292 -22.37 -1.52 3.27
CA TRP A 292 -22.84 -1.76 1.91
C TRP A 292 -23.15 -3.22 1.65
N VAL A 293 -22.25 -4.13 2.06
CA VAL A 293 -22.47 -5.56 1.88
C VAL A 293 -23.71 -6.01 2.66
N MET A 294 -23.84 -5.62 3.93
CA MET A 294 -24.99 -6.01 4.75
C MET A 294 -26.31 -5.54 4.13
N ARG A 295 -26.41 -4.28 3.68
CA ARG A 295 -27.62 -3.76 3.03
C ARG A 295 -27.92 -4.44 1.70
N SER A 296 -26.90 -4.78 0.91
CA SER A 296 -27.08 -5.48 -0.36
C SER A 296 -27.67 -6.89 -0.17
N HIS A 297 -27.44 -7.52 0.98
CA HIS A 297 -28.07 -8.80 1.33
C HIS A 297 -29.49 -8.66 1.88
N GLU A 298 -29.84 -7.50 2.44
CA GLU A 298 -31.20 -7.22 2.93
C GLU A 298 -32.17 -6.90 1.77
N VAL A 299 -31.67 -6.34 0.66
CA VAL A 299 -32.47 -5.90 -0.49
C VAL A 299 -32.21 -6.80 -1.70
N CYS A 300 -33.18 -7.65 -2.07
CA CYS A 300 -33.06 -8.62 -3.18
C CYS A 300 -32.99 -8.01 -4.60
N ASP A 301 -33.19 -6.70 -4.75
CA ASP A 301 -33.15 -6.01 -6.06
C ASP A 301 -31.96 -5.03 -6.09
N MET A 302 -30.93 -5.36 -6.86
CA MET A 302 -29.82 -4.45 -7.15
C MET A 302 -29.69 -4.27 -8.66
N ASP A 303 -30.49 -3.36 -9.22
CA ASP A 303 -30.42 -2.95 -10.63
C ASP A 303 -29.14 -2.17 -10.97
N SER A 304 -28.31 -1.82 -9.98
CA SER A 304 -27.04 -1.11 -10.17
C SER A 304 -25.87 -1.87 -9.55
N PRO A 305 -24.78 -2.13 -10.30
CA PRO A 305 -23.57 -2.76 -9.79
C PRO A 305 -22.72 -1.79 -8.94
N LEU A 306 -23.12 -0.52 -8.80
CA LEU A 306 -22.37 0.50 -8.05
C LEU A 306 -22.82 0.55 -6.58
N PRO A 307 -21.89 0.81 -5.64
CA PRO A 307 -22.26 1.01 -4.24
C PRO A 307 -23.20 2.22 -4.08
N PRO A 308 -24.07 2.21 -3.06
CA PRO A 308 -24.98 3.32 -2.81
C PRO A 308 -24.20 4.58 -2.44
N THR A 309 -24.65 5.73 -2.93
CA THR A 309 -24.16 7.03 -2.45
C THR A 309 -24.82 7.39 -1.13
N GLY A 310 -24.20 8.30 -0.38
CA GLY A 310 -24.90 8.90 0.75
C GLY A 310 -24.01 9.63 1.75
N ASP A 311 -24.67 10.48 2.52
CA ASP A 311 -24.10 11.25 3.63
C ASP A 311 -24.04 10.39 4.91
N SER A 312 -23.45 9.20 4.83
CA SER A 312 -23.31 8.33 6.00
C SER A 312 -22.38 8.97 7.03
N TRP A 313 -22.50 8.58 8.30
CA TRP A 313 -21.61 9.11 9.33
C TRP A 313 -20.14 8.76 9.03
N GLN A 314 -19.87 7.58 8.43
CA GLN A 314 -18.54 7.18 8.02
C GLN A 314 -17.97 8.13 6.96
N VAL A 315 -18.76 8.45 5.93
CA VAL A 315 -18.38 9.36 4.85
C VAL A 315 -18.13 10.76 5.40
N ARG A 316 -19.07 11.32 6.20
CA ARG A 316 -18.89 12.64 6.81
C ARG A 316 -17.62 12.72 7.64
N ARG A 317 -17.37 11.72 8.50
CA ARG A 317 -16.19 11.69 9.36
C ARG A 317 -14.91 11.53 8.54
N GLY A 318 -14.91 10.65 7.54
CA GLY A 318 -13.76 10.43 6.66
C GLY A 318 -13.37 11.70 5.90
N LEU A 319 -14.36 12.37 5.29
CA LEU A 319 -14.13 13.63 4.59
C LEU A 319 -13.69 14.75 5.53
N ALA A 320 -14.16 14.78 6.79
CA ALA A 320 -13.66 15.73 7.78
C ALA A 320 -12.17 15.51 8.10
N ILE A 321 -11.71 14.25 8.19
CA ILE A 321 -10.29 13.93 8.36
C ILE A 321 -9.49 14.30 7.11
N LEU A 322 -10.00 14.05 5.90
CA LEU A 322 -9.32 14.44 4.64
C LEU A 322 -9.19 15.97 4.50
N ARG A 323 -10.11 16.75 5.08
CA ARG A 323 -10.01 18.22 5.15
C ARG A 323 -8.99 18.71 6.19
N CYS A 324 -8.56 17.87 7.12
CA CYS A 324 -7.61 18.24 8.15
C CYS A 324 -6.24 18.52 7.55
N ALA A 325 -5.84 19.79 7.47
CA ALA A 325 -4.57 20.21 6.87
C ALA A 325 -3.35 19.51 7.49
N GLN A 326 -3.40 19.27 8.81
CA GLN A 326 -2.36 18.56 9.57
C GLN A 326 -2.21 17.10 9.15
N ALA A 327 -3.34 16.42 8.93
CA ALA A 327 -3.33 15.05 8.45
C ALA A 327 -2.83 15.00 7.00
N ASN A 328 -3.28 15.94 6.16
CA ASN A 328 -2.98 15.97 4.73
C ASN A 328 -1.47 16.10 4.44
N GLU A 329 -0.70 16.91 5.20
CA GLU A 329 0.73 17.10 4.90
C GLU A 329 1.54 15.79 4.91
N GLU A 330 1.38 14.96 5.95
CA GLU A 330 2.11 13.68 6.05
C GLU A 330 1.43 12.58 5.22
N TRP A 331 0.09 12.58 5.20
CA TRP A 331 -0.71 11.60 4.46
C TRP A 331 -0.49 11.65 2.96
N SER A 332 -0.39 12.86 2.39
CA SER A 332 -0.15 13.06 0.96
C SER A 332 1.25 12.62 0.51
N ARG A 333 2.16 12.29 1.44
CA ARG A 333 3.53 11.83 1.16
C ARG A 333 3.70 10.31 1.33
N CYS A 334 2.60 9.57 1.55
CA CYS A 334 2.66 8.11 1.72
C CYS A 334 1.54 7.40 0.95
N TYR A 335 1.72 6.10 0.73
CA TYR A 335 0.79 5.24 0.00
C TYR A 335 -0.40 4.74 0.85
N LEU A 336 -0.41 4.97 2.17
CA LEU A 336 -1.51 4.49 3.03
C LEU A 336 -2.83 5.19 2.75
N GLY A 337 -2.79 6.36 2.10
CA GLY A 337 -3.98 7.18 1.88
C GLY A 337 -4.88 6.80 0.75
N SER A 338 -4.34 6.06 -0.21
CA SER A 338 -5.01 5.84 -1.49
C SER A 338 -6.28 5.00 -1.29
N TRP A 339 -6.19 3.91 -0.52
CA TRP A 339 -7.32 2.99 -0.34
C TRP A 339 -8.53 3.64 0.34
N PRO A 340 -8.42 4.25 1.56
CA PRO A 340 -9.58 4.90 2.18
C PRO A 340 -10.19 5.99 1.30
N THR A 341 -9.36 6.81 0.62
CA THR A 341 -9.85 7.86 -0.27
C THR A 341 -10.64 7.30 -1.43
N VAL A 342 -10.22 6.19 -2.03
CA VAL A 342 -10.98 5.52 -3.09
C VAL A 342 -12.33 5.02 -2.57
N ILE A 343 -12.36 4.40 -1.39
CA ILE A 343 -13.62 3.92 -0.79
C ILE A 343 -14.60 5.07 -0.56
N PHE A 344 -14.16 6.20 0.00
CA PHE A 344 -15.01 7.38 0.13
C PHE A 344 -15.38 7.99 -1.23
N GLY A 345 -14.47 7.93 -2.21
CA GLY A 345 -14.73 8.35 -3.59
C GLY A 345 -15.90 7.63 -4.24
N TYR A 346 -16.08 6.33 -3.96
CA TYR A 346 -17.26 5.59 -4.39
C TYR A 346 -18.54 6.04 -3.68
N ALA A 347 -18.49 6.72 -2.53
CA ALA A 347 -19.67 7.08 -1.76
C ALA A 347 -20.20 8.49 -2.06
N VAL A 348 -19.30 9.40 -2.47
CA VAL A 348 -19.61 10.82 -2.66
C VAL A 348 -20.38 11.09 -3.96
N ASP A 349 -21.29 12.07 -3.89
CA ASP A 349 -22.11 12.56 -5.01
C ASP A 349 -22.18 14.10 -5.08
N LYS A 350 -21.89 14.81 -3.99
CA LYS A 350 -21.79 16.27 -3.96
C LYS A 350 -20.51 16.75 -4.64
N SER A 351 -20.62 17.82 -5.43
CA SER A 351 -19.48 18.38 -6.17
C SER A 351 -18.31 18.82 -5.27
N GLU A 352 -18.61 19.30 -4.05
CA GLU A 352 -17.59 19.71 -3.08
C GLU A 352 -16.77 18.53 -2.54
N ASP A 353 -17.43 17.41 -2.27
CA ASP A 353 -16.80 16.19 -1.72
C ASP A 353 -16.01 15.47 -2.82
N ILE A 354 -16.53 15.45 -4.05
CA ILE A 354 -15.82 14.96 -5.23
C ILE A 354 -14.56 15.78 -5.47
N ALA A 355 -14.65 17.11 -5.41
CA ALA A 355 -13.48 17.98 -5.57
C ALA A 355 -12.45 17.81 -4.43
N LEU A 356 -12.88 17.41 -3.23
CA LEU A 356 -11.97 17.05 -2.14
C LEU A 356 -11.22 15.75 -2.45
N VAL A 357 -11.94 14.68 -2.81
CA VAL A 357 -11.36 13.37 -3.15
C VAL A 357 -10.39 13.47 -4.33
N ARG A 358 -10.79 14.19 -5.39
CA ARG A 358 -9.95 14.45 -6.57
C ARG A 358 -8.64 15.12 -6.19
N ARG A 359 -8.71 16.23 -5.44
CA ARG A 359 -7.52 16.97 -5.00
C ARG A 359 -6.59 16.12 -4.13
N ASP A 360 -7.13 15.28 -3.26
CA ASP A 360 -6.35 14.39 -2.40
C ASP A 360 -5.54 13.36 -3.22
N LEU A 361 -6.14 12.73 -4.23
CA LEU A 361 -5.45 11.81 -5.15
C LEU A 361 -4.42 12.53 -6.03
N GLU A 362 -4.76 13.71 -6.58
CA GLU A 362 -3.84 14.52 -7.38
C GLU A 362 -2.63 14.99 -6.56
N GLN A 363 -2.86 15.43 -5.32
CA GLN A 363 -1.80 15.88 -4.42
C GLN A 363 -0.88 14.72 -4.02
N ARG A 364 -1.43 13.53 -3.76
CA ARG A 364 -0.60 12.32 -3.58
C ARG A 364 0.23 12.05 -4.83
N TYR A 365 -0.38 12.02 -6.01
CA TYR A 365 0.37 11.81 -7.25
C TYR A 365 1.53 12.79 -7.41
N GLN A 366 1.31 14.08 -7.13
CA GLN A 366 2.37 15.10 -7.20
C GLN A 366 3.52 14.85 -6.21
N ASN A 367 3.22 14.33 -5.02
CA ASN A 367 4.22 14.12 -3.97
C ASN A 367 4.97 12.79 -4.09
N ILE A 368 4.29 11.71 -4.47
CA ILE A 368 4.87 10.35 -4.52
C ILE A 368 5.15 9.88 -5.95
N CYS A 369 4.59 10.52 -6.98
CA CYS A 369 4.74 10.11 -8.39
C CYS A 369 4.35 8.64 -8.65
N SER A 370 3.33 8.14 -7.96
CA SER A 370 2.79 6.79 -8.13
C SER A 370 1.71 6.77 -9.20
N GLY A 371 1.91 6.00 -10.28
CA GLY A 371 0.92 5.81 -11.33
C GLY A 371 -0.41 5.22 -10.85
N GLU A 372 -0.42 4.49 -9.72
CA GLU A 372 -1.67 3.95 -9.16
C GLU A 372 -2.67 5.04 -8.74
N GLU A 373 -2.21 6.20 -8.24
CA GLU A 373 -3.10 7.30 -7.86
C GLU A 373 -3.91 7.80 -9.07
N LEU A 374 -3.29 7.80 -10.26
CA LEU A 374 -3.97 8.19 -11.49
C LEU A 374 -4.98 7.15 -11.96
N LEU A 375 -4.69 5.86 -11.77
CA LEU A 375 -5.61 4.76 -12.08
C LEU A 375 -6.84 4.82 -11.17
N PHE A 376 -6.64 5.09 -9.87
CA PHE A 376 -7.74 5.30 -8.93
C PHE A 376 -8.58 6.50 -9.30
N LEU A 377 -7.95 7.62 -9.66
CA LEU A 377 -8.69 8.79 -10.08
C LEU A 377 -9.48 8.53 -11.36
N GLU A 378 -8.89 7.84 -12.35
CA GLU A 378 -9.60 7.45 -13.58
C GLU A 378 -10.82 6.57 -13.29
N GLU A 379 -10.67 5.61 -12.38
CA GLU A 379 -11.76 4.73 -11.95
C GLU A 379 -12.90 5.52 -11.27
N LEU A 380 -12.56 6.45 -10.36
CA LEU A 380 -13.56 7.29 -9.70
C LEU A 380 -14.26 8.25 -10.66
N GLU A 381 -13.53 8.87 -11.59
CA GLU A 381 -14.13 9.72 -12.64
C GLU A 381 -15.13 8.95 -13.48
N TYR A 382 -14.83 7.70 -13.83
CA TYR A 382 -15.77 6.82 -14.52
C TYR A 382 -17.02 6.56 -13.67
N VAL A 383 -16.86 6.24 -12.38
CA VAL A 383 -18.00 6.01 -11.46
C VAL A 383 -18.87 7.26 -11.30
N TRP A 384 -18.26 8.44 -11.10
CA TRP A 384 -18.98 9.70 -11.00
C TRP A 384 -19.71 10.04 -12.31
N HIS A 385 -19.09 9.74 -13.46
CA HIS A 385 -19.72 9.91 -14.75
C HIS A 385 -20.97 9.04 -14.93
N LEU A 386 -20.90 7.77 -14.54
CA LEU A 386 -22.07 6.87 -14.55
C LEU A 386 -23.23 7.38 -13.67
N ARG A 387 -22.93 8.19 -12.65
CA ARG A 387 -23.92 8.85 -11.78
C ARG A 387 -24.42 10.18 -12.32
N GLY A 388 -24.07 10.55 -13.56
CA GLY A 388 -24.53 11.77 -14.22
C GLY A 388 -23.68 13.01 -13.89
N ILE A 389 -22.50 12.85 -13.32
CA ILE A 389 -21.59 13.95 -12.99
C ILE A 389 -20.66 14.21 -14.20
N PRO A 390 -20.53 15.46 -14.69
CA PRO A 390 -19.68 15.74 -15.84
C PRO A 390 -18.20 15.46 -15.55
N LEU A 391 -17.50 14.83 -16.50
CA LEU A 391 -16.05 14.66 -16.43
C LEU A 391 -15.34 16.03 -16.46
N GLN A 392 -14.43 16.27 -15.53
CA GLN A 392 -13.50 17.39 -15.66
C GLN A 392 -12.43 17.05 -16.69
N LYS A 393 -12.28 17.90 -17.72
CA LYS A 393 -11.17 17.78 -18.67
C LYS A 393 -9.85 18.00 -17.91
N ARG A 394 -8.97 17.00 -17.89
CA ARG A 394 -7.58 17.18 -17.45
C ARG A 394 -6.91 18.16 -18.42
N ASN A 395 -6.40 19.28 -17.89
CA ASN A 395 -5.42 20.06 -18.63
C ASN A 395 -4.14 19.21 -18.65
N THR A 396 -3.75 18.81 -19.85
CA THR A 396 -2.53 18.03 -20.11
C THR A 396 -1.30 18.92 -20.03
#